data_AF-A0A956VTU4-F1
#
_entry.id   AF-A0A956VTU4-F1
#
_cell.length_a   1.000
_cell.length_b   1.000
_cell.length_c   1.000
_cell.angle_alpha   90.00
_cell.angle_beta   90.00
_cell.angle_gamma   90.00
#
_symmetry.space_group_name_H-M   'P 1'
#
loop_
_entity.id
_entity.type
_entity.pdbx_description
1 polymer ?
#
loop_
_entity_poly.entity_id
_entity_poly.type
_entity_poly.pdbx_seq_one_letter_code
_entity_poly.pdbx_strand_id
1 'polypeptide(L)'
;IIVATAIVESVLRYYSRRIVSGSARHIEYHLREDLAWHLLSLDQGFYVQARTGDLMSRLTNDLQAVRDFIGPSVVDISRSLVVLIAGFAFMLAIDVRLTLISFAYLPVVILSMAYFETNIEKRFFEVQEQLAELTERSQENVS
;
A
#
# COMPACT_ATOMS: atom_id res chain seq x y z
N ILE A 1 33.85 12.06 8.79
CA ILE A 1 32.49 12.66 8.91
C ILE A 1 31.46 11.83 8.14
N ILE A 2 31.61 11.62 6.83
CA ILE A 2 30.65 10.85 6.00
C ILE A 2 30.36 9.44 6.53
N VAL A 3 31.40 8.67 6.88
CA VAL A 3 31.22 7.30 7.42
C VAL A 3 30.48 7.32 8.76
N ALA A 4 30.81 8.29 9.63
CA ALA A 4 30.15 8.42 10.93
C ALA A 4 28.67 8.76 10.78
N THR A 5 28.31 9.70 9.89
CA THR A 5 26.91 10.04 9.60
C THR A 5 26.16 8.86 8.99
N ALA A 6 26.78 8.10 8.09
CA ALA A 6 26.16 6.93 7.47
C ALA A 6 25.86 5.80 8.49
N ILE A 7 26.78 5.58 9.44
CA ILE A 7 26.57 4.60 10.51
C ILE A 7 25.41 5.04 11.40
N VAL A 8 25.41 6.29 11.87
CA VAL A 8 24.34 6.85 12.71
C VAL A 8 22.99 6.74 12.00
N GLU A 9 22.92 7.15 10.74
CA GLU A 9 21.70 7.10 9.95
C GLU A 9 21.18 5.67 9.78
N SER A 10 22.08 4.70 9.56
CA SER A 10 21.71 3.29 9.41
C SER A 10 21.17 2.70 10.72
N VAL A 11 21.81 3.02 11.85
CA VAL A 11 21.35 2.59 13.18
C VAL A 11 19.96 3.17 13.49
N LEU A 12 19.77 4.48 13.28
CA LEU A 12 18.48 5.14 13.50
C LEU A 12 17.38 4.55 12.60
N ARG A 13 17.69 4.29 11.32
CA ARG A 13 16.77 3.63 10.39
C ARG A 13 16.37 2.24 10.85
N TYR A 14 17.33 1.45 11.33
CA TYR A 14 17.07 0.10 11.83
C TYR A 14 16.08 0.13 13.01
N TYR A 15 16.33 0.97 14.01
CA TYR A 15 15.44 1.09 15.17
C TYR A 15 14.06 1.64 14.80
N SER A 16 14.00 2.68 13.98
CA SER A 16 12.73 3.25 13.47
C SER A 16 11.88 2.19 12.77
N ARG A 17 12.49 1.44 11.83
CA ARG A 17 11.79 0.35 11.12
C ARG A 17 11.34 -0.74 12.08
N ARG A 18 12.16 -1.08 13.08
CA ARG A 18 11.82 -2.13 14.05
C ARG A 18 10.63 -1.72 14.93
N ILE A 19 10.60 -0.48 15.42
CA ILE A 19 9.52 0.04 16.25
C ILE A 19 8.23 0.10 15.45
N VAL A 20 8.23 0.77 14.29
CA VAL A 20 7.03 0.95 13.45
C VAL A 20 6.47 -0.39 13.00
N SER A 21 7.32 -1.28 12.47
CA SER A 21 6.88 -2.61 12.01
C SER A 21 6.43 -3.51 13.16
N GLY A 22 6.94 -3.27 14.36
CA GLY A 22 6.51 -3.93 15.59
C GLY A 22 5.12 -3.45 15.99
N SER A 23 4.91 -2.14 16.10
CA SER A 23 3.63 -1.53 16.46
C SER A 23 2.52 -1.89 15.48
N ALA A 24 2.78 -1.84 14.18
CA ALA A 24 1.81 -2.23 13.15
C ALA A 24 1.35 -3.70 13.30
N ARG A 25 2.26 -4.61 13.67
CA ARG A 25 1.93 -6.01 13.94
C ARG A 25 1.09 -6.21 15.20
N HIS A 26 1.33 -5.43 16.25
CA HIS A 26 0.49 -5.48 17.46
C HIS A 26 -0.93 -5.00 17.15
N ILE A 27 -1.06 -3.93 16.37
CA ILE A 27 -2.37 -3.42 15.93
C ILE A 27 -3.09 -4.46 15.07
N GLU A 28 -2.40 -5.07 14.08
CA GLU A 28 -2.96 -6.16 13.27
C GLU A 28 -3.43 -7.34 14.13
N TYR A 29 -2.62 -7.73 15.13
CA TYR A 29 -2.94 -8.82 16.04
C TYR A 29 -4.23 -8.54 16.82
N HIS A 30 -4.37 -7.36 17.42
CA HIS A 30 -5.57 -6.99 18.16
C HIS A 30 -6.80 -6.87 17.26
N LEU A 31 -6.66 -6.27 16.07
CA LEU A 31 -7.74 -6.23 15.09
C LEU A 31 -8.21 -7.64 14.70
N ARG A 32 -7.27 -8.57 14.48
CA ARG A 32 -7.60 -9.96 14.14
C ARG A 32 -8.29 -10.67 15.30
N GLU A 33 -7.82 -10.46 16.52
CA GLU A 33 -8.39 -11.01 17.75
C GLU A 33 -9.82 -10.51 17.95
N ASP A 34 -10.06 -9.20 17.90
CA ASP A 34 -11.38 -8.58 18.08
C ASP A 34 -12.38 -9.06 17.03
N LEU A 35 -11.96 -9.09 15.75
CA LEU A 35 -12.81 -9.58 14.66
C LEU A 35 -13.11 -11.07 14.79
N ALA A 36 -12.12 -11.89 15.19
CA ALA A 36 -12.34 -13.32 15.39
C ALA A 36 -13.31 -13.57 16.54
N TRP A 37 -13.16 -12.88 17.67
CA TRP A 37 -14.10 -12.98 18.79
C TRP A 37 -15.51 -12.53 18.42
N HIS A 38 -15.62 -11.43 17.67
CA HIS A 38 -16.91 -10.97 17.19
C HIS A 38 -17.58 -12.01 16.28
N LEU A 39 -16.85 -12.58 15.32
CA LEU A 39 -17.38 -13.62 14.44
C LEU A 39 -17.85 -14.85 15.23
N LEU A 40 -17.04 -15.31 16.20
CA LEU A 40 -17.42 -16.46 17.05
C LEU A 40 -18.68 -16.23 17.88
N SER A 41 -19.09 -14.96 18.11
CA SER A 41 -20.31 -14.62 18.84
C SER A 41 -21.58 -14.58 17.97
N LEU A 42 -21.44 -14.62 16.63
CA LEU A 42 -22.57 -14.54 15.70
C LEU A 42 -23.29 -15.88 15.57
N ASP A 43 -24.60 -15.83 15.34
CA ASP A 43 -25.43 -17.01 15.17
C ASP A 43 -25.27 -17.65 13.78
N GLN A 44 -25.76 -18.88 13.64
CA GLN A 44 -25.63 -19.65 12.40
C GLN A 44 -26.32 -18.99 11.20
N GLY A 45 -27.38 -18.20 11.42
CA GLY A 45 -28.11 -17.48 10.37
C GLY A 45 -27.27 -16.44 9.65
N PHE A 46 -26.32 -15.81 10.35
CA PHE A 46 -25.32 -14.93 9.73
C PHE A 46 -24.46 -15.69 8.71
N TYR A 47 -23.98 -16.87 9.07
CA TYR A 47 -23.10 -17.70 8.22
C TYR A 47 -23.82 -18.37 7.04
N VAL A 48 -25.15 -18.46 7.08
CA VAL A 48 -25.94 -18.88 5.91
C VAL A 48 -25.96 -17.77 4.84
N GLN A 49 -25.90 -16.50 5.24
CA GLN A 49 -25.91 -15.35 4.34
C GLN A 49 -24.50 -14.90 3.93
N ALA A 50 -23.53 -14.97 4.86
CA ALA A 50 -22.15 -14.58 4.64
C ALA A 50 -21.30 -15.76 4.17
N ARG A 51 -20.56 -15.61 3.06
CA ARG A 51 -19.61 -16.62 2.60
C ARG A 51 -18.40 -16.67 3.54
N THR A 52 -18.15 -17.82 4.17
CA THR A 52 -16.98 -18.02 5.06
C THR A 52 -15.65 -17.65 4.40
N GLY A 53 -15.51 -17.90 3.09
CA GLY A 53 -14.32 -17.52 2.33
C GLY A 53 -14.06 -16.00 2.32
N ASP A 54 -15.11 -15.19 2.20
CA ASP A 54 -15.00 -13.74 2.19
C ASP A 54 -14.59 -13.22 3.58
N LEU A 55 -15.14 -13.82 4.64
CA LEU A 55 -14.76 -13.50 6.02
C LEU A 55 -13.29 -13.82 6.29
N MET A 56 -12.81 -14.98 5.83
CA MET A 56 -11.40 -15.36 5.93
C MET A 56 -10.50 -14.42 5.14
N SER A 57 -10.89 -14.04 3.92
CA SER A 57 -10.15 -13.07 3.10
C SER A 57 -10.00 -11.72 3.80
N ARG A 58 -11.05 -11.23 4.47
CA ARG A 58 -10.99 -9.96 5.22
C ARG A 58 -10.07 -10.07 6.44
N LEU A 59 -10.14 -11.18 7.20
CA LEU A 59 -9.28 -11.45 8.35
C LEU A 59 -7.79 -11.60 8.01
N THR A 60 -7.47 -11.96 6.76
CA THR A 60 -6.09 -12.11 6.29
C THR A 60 -5.64 -10.93 5.45
N ASN A 61 -6.24 -10.75 4.26
CA ASN A 61 -5.82 -9.79 3.25
C ASN A 61 -6.10 -8.35 3.67
N ASP A 62 -7.32 -8.03 4.12
CA ASP A 62 -7.66 -6.65 4.49
C ASP A 62 -6.88 -6.21 5.73
N LEU A 63 -6.76 -7.08 6.74
CA LEU A 63 -5.93 -6.78 7.92
C LEU A 63 -4.45 -6.62 7.58
N GLN A 64 -3.93 -7.40 6.64
CA GLN A 64 -2.57 -7.19 6.13
C GLN A 64 -2.44 -5.85 5.41
N ALA A 65 -3.41 -5.46 4.59
CA ALA A 65 -3.42 -4.16 3.93
C ALA A 65 -3.46 -3.00 4.95
N VAL A 66 -4.26 -3.13 6.01
CA VAL A 66 -4.30 -2.17 7.12
C VAL A 66 -2.93 -2.07 7.79
N ARG A 67 -2.29 -3.20 8.09
CA ARG A 67 -0.94 -3.24 8.67
C ARG A 67 0.10 -2.55 7.78
N ASP A 68 0.05 -2.82 6.48
CA ASP A 68 0.99 -2.25 5.52
C ASP A 68 0.79 -0.74 5.36
N PHE A 69 -0.45 -0.28 5.45
CA PHE A 69 -0.79 1.14 5.49
C PHE A 69 -0.22 1.82 6.73
N ILE A 70 -0.59 1.36 7.94
CA ILE A 70 -0.20 2.01 9.21
C ILE A 70 1.27 1.82 9.58
N GLY A 71 1.94 0.81 9.02
CA GLY A 71 3.33 0.49 9.31
C GLY A 71 4.29 1.15 8.31
N PRO A 72 4.81 0.39 7.32
CA PRO A 72 5.83 0.88 6.42
C PRO A 72 5.37 2.05 5.53
N SER A 73 4.13 2.02 5.02
CA SER A 73 3.69 2.99 4.01
C SER A 73 3.64 4.42 4.55
N VAL A 74 3.09 4.62 5.76
CA VAL A 74 3.08 5.95 6.41
C VAL A 74 4.49 6.49 6.63
N VAL A 75 5.45 5.64 7.03
CA VAL A 75 6.85 6.05 7.22
C VAL A 75 7.51 6.42 5.89
N ASP A 76 7.26 5.64 4.84
CA ASP A 76 7.86 5.90 3.54
C ASP A 76 7.26 7.15 2.88
N ILE A 77 5.96 7.39 3.04
CA ILE A 77 5.29 8.63 2.58
C ILE A 77 5.85 9.84 3.33
N SER A 78 5.90 9.79 4.66
CA SER A 78 6.41 10.91 5.46
C SER A 78 7.87 11.23 5.13
N ARG A 79 8.73 10.20 5.01
CA ARG A 79 10.12 10.37 4.56
C ARG A 79 10.19 11.01 3.18
N SER A 80 9.41 10.51 2.23
CA SER A 80 9.42 11.01 0.85
C SER A 80 9.01 12.48 0.79
N LEU A 81 8.00 12.88 1.57
CA LEU A 81 7.59 14.28 1.69
C LEU A 81 8.68 15.16 2.30
N VAL A 82 9.32 14.70 3.38
CA VAL A 82 10.42 15.44 4.01
C VAL A 82 11.58 15.64 3.03
N VAL A 83 11.99 14.58 2.33
CA VAL A 83 13.08 14.64 1.34
C VAL A 83 12.71 15.55 0.17
N LEU A 84 11.48 15.45 -0.33
CA LEU A 84 10.98 16.30 -1.42
C LEU A 84 10.98 17.78 -1.02
N ILE A 85 10.37 18.12 0.12
CA ILE A 85 10.24 19.51 0.58
C ILE A 85 11.61 20.09 0.94
N ALA A 86 12.41 19.38 1.74
CA ALA A 86 13.72 19.85 2.16
C ALA A 86 14.68 19.95 0.96
N GLY A 87 14.69 18.95 0.08
CA GLY A 87 15.50 18.94 -1.13
C GLY A 87 15.13 20.10 -2.06
N PHE A 88 13.83 20.30 -2.31
CA PHE A 88 13.36 21.41 -3.14
C PHE A 88 13.73 22.78 -2.53
N ALA A 89 13.54 22.96 -1.22
CA ALA A 89 13.92 24.18 -0.52
C ALA A 89 15.43 24.45 -0.60
N PHE A 90 16.27 23.43 -0.42
CA PHE A 90 17.72 23.56 -0.59
C PHE A 90 18.12 23.91 -2.03
N MET A 91 17.48 23.29 -3.02
CA MET A 91 17.75 23.60 -4.43
C MET A 91 17.39 25.04 -4.76
N LEU A 92 16.21 25.51 -4.33
CA LEU A 92 15.79 26.91 -4.51
C LEU A 92 16.75 27.90 -3.84
N ALA A 93 17.28 27.56 -2.67
CA ALA A 93 18.24 28.40 -1.96
C ALA A 93 19.59 28.52 -2.69
N ILE A 94 19.98 27.50 -3.46
CA ILE A 94 21.21 27.49 -4.25
C ILE A 94 21.02 28.23 -5.57
N ASP A 95 20.07 27.79 -6.40
CA ASP A 95 19.78 28.42 -7.70
C ASP A 95 18.33 28.15 -8.13
N VAL A 96 17.53 29.22 -8.15
CA VAL A 96 16.11 29.16 -8.53
C VAL A 96 15.93 28.76 -10.00
N ARG A 97 16.78 29.24 -10.91
CA ARG A 97 16.63 28.98 -12.36
C ARG A 97 16.91 27.51 -12.66
N LEU A 98 18.00 26.97 -12.13
CA LEU A 98 18.35 25.56 -12.34
C LEU A 98 17.30 24.62 -11.73
N THR A 99 16.75 24.99 -10.57
CA THR A 99 15.71 24.21 -9.88
C THR A 99 14.44 24.13 -10.71
N LEU A 100 13.94 25.26 -11.23
CA LEU A 100 12.75 25.30 -12.07
C LEU A 100 12.94 24.51 -13.38
N ILE A 101 14.12 24.61 -14.01
CA ILE A 101 14.43 23.81 -15.20
C ILE A 101 14.43 22.31 -14.87
N SER A 102 15.01 21.91 -13.74
CA SER A 102 15.03 20.52 -13.29
C SER A 102 13.62 19.98 -13.02
N PHE A 103 12.74 20.80 -12.44
CA PHE A 103 11.37 20.43 -12.11
C PHE A 103 10.41 20.50 -13.32
N ALA A 104 10.80 21.15 -14.42
CA ALA A 104 9.96 21.27 -15.62
C ALA A 104 9.62 19.91 -16.26
N TYR A 105 10.44 18.87 -16.05
CA TYR A 105 10.15 17.52 -16.53
C TYR A 105 9.14 16.75 -15.67
N LEU A 106 8.97 17.11 -14.38
CA LEU A 106 8.01 16.44 -13.49
C LEU A 106 6.56 16.43 -14.00
N PRO A 107 5.97 17.54 -14.48
CA PRO A 107 4.59 17.50 -14.99
C PRO A 107 4.44 16.53 -16.17
N VAL A 108 5.46 16.37 -17.02
CA VAL A 108 5.45 15.40 -18.12
C VAL A 108 5.39 13.97 -17.56
N VAL A 109 6.19 13.67 -16.52
CA VAL A 109 6.17 12.36 -15.85
C VAL A 109 4.80 12.10 -15.21
N ILE A 110 4.26 13.07 -14.45
CA ILE A 110 2.98 12.92 -13.76
C ILE A 110 1.85 12.69 -14.77
N LEU A 111 1.79 13.47 -15.86
CA LEU A 111 0.81 13.29 -16.93
C LEU A 111 0.95 11.93 -17.61
N SER A 112 2.18 11.48 -17.88
CA SER A 112 2.43 10.17 -18.46
C SER A 112 1.95 9.05 -17.54
N MET A 113 2.24 9.13 -16.23
CA MET A 113 1.79 8.16 -15.24
C MET A 113 0.26 8.10 -15.17
N ALA A 114 -0.41 9.25 -15.08
CA ALA A 114 -1.87 9.30 -15.05
C ALA A 114 -2.51 8.70 -16.32
N TYR A 115 -1.91 8.94 -17.48
CA TYR A 115 -2.34 8.32 -18.73
C TYR A 115 -2.17 6.78 -18.72
N PHE A 116 -1.01 6.29 -18.24
CA PHE A 116 -0.76 4.86 -18.17
C PHE A 116 -1.61 4.16 -17.12
N GLU A 117 -1.83 4.77 -15.95
CA GLU A 117 -2.64 4.23 -14.86
C GLU A 117 -4.07 3.92 -15.33
N THR A 118 -4.73 4.91 -15.94
CA THR A 118 -6.09 4.74 -16.47
C THR A 118 -6.19 3.71 -17.60
N ASN A 119 -5.14 3.58 -18.43
CA ASN A 119 -5.10 2.56 -19.48
C ASN A 119 -4.86 1.15 -18.94
N ILE A 120 -4.01 1.01 -17.91
CA ILE A 120 -3.73 -0.27 -17.26
C ILE A 120 -4.99 -0.77 -16.55
N GLU A 121 -5.68 0.10 -15.82
CA GLU A 121 -6.91 -0.24 -15.11
C GLU A 121 -7.99 -0.79 -16.06
N LYS A 122 -8.23 -0.10 -17.18
CA LYS A 122 -9.19 -0.56 -18.20
C LYS A 122 -8.84 -1.94 -18.75
N ARG A 123 -7.57 -2.16 -19.11
CA ARG A 123 -7.10 -3.45 -19.63
C ARG A 123 -7.19 -4.56 -18.58
N PHE A 124 -6.96 -4.22 -17.31
CA PHE A 124 -7.11 -5.17 -16.21
C PHE A 124 -8.57 -5.63 -16.06
N PHE A 125 -9.52 -4.70 -16.17
CA PHE A 125 -10.95 -5.03 -16.19
C PHE A 125 -11.34 -5.92 -17.38
N GLU A 126 -10.88 -5.60 -18.59
CA GLU A 126 -11.14 -6.42 -19.79
C GLU A 126 -10.60 -7.85 -19.63
N VAL A 127 -9.41 -8.02 -19.05
CA VAL A 127 -8.83 -9.34 -18.76
C VAL A 127 -9.67 -10.10 -17.72
N GLN A 128 -10.15 -9.42 -16.67
CA GLN A 128 -11.01 -10.05 -15.67
C GLN A 128 -12.35 -10.52 -16.26
N GLU A 129 -12.96 -9.75 -17.16
CA GLU A 129 -14.21 -10.11 -17.83
C GLU A 129 -14.04 -11.37 -18.70
N GLN A 130 -12.95 -11.43 -19.49
CA GLN A 130 -12.64 -12.61 -20.30
C GLN A 130 -12.37 -13.86 -19.43
N LEU A 131 -11.71 -13.70 -18.29
CA LEU A 131 -11.49 -14.81 -17.36
C LEU A 131 -12.80 -15.32 -16.74
N ALA A 132 -13.74 -14.43 -16.45
CA ALA A 132 -15.06 -14.81 -15.95
C ALA A 132 -15.84 -15.62 -17.00
N GLU A 133 -15.88 -15.16 -18.25
CA GLU A 133 -16.56 -15.86 -19.35
C GLU A 133 -15.95 -17.24 -19.62
N LEU A 134 -14.62 -17.36 -19.64
CA LEU A 134 -13.94 -18.64 -19.80
C LEU A 134 -14.27 -19.62 -18.66
N THR A 135 -14.35 -19.11 -17.43
CA THR A 135 -14.69 -19.92 -16.26
C THR A 135 -16.14 -20.40 -16.33
N GLU A 136 -17.07 -19.52 -16.75
CA GLU A 136 -18.49 -19.85 -16.95
C GLU A 136 -18.67 -20.94 -18.01
N ARG A 137 -18.08 -20.76 -19.21
CA ARG A 137 -18.14 -21.77 -20.29
C ARG A 137 -17.49 -23.10 -19.88
N SER A 138 -16.44 -23.08 -19.06
CA SER A 138 -15.84 -24.31 -18.54
C SER A 138 -16.75 -25.00 -17.51
N GLN A 139 -17.51 -24.26 -16.72
CA GLN A 139 -18.49 -24.84 -15.79
C GLN A 139 -19.70 -25.41 -16.51
N GLU A 140 -20.18 -24.75 -17.56
CA GLU A 140 -21.28 -25.24 -18.40
C GLU A 140 -20.94 -26.56 -19.11
N ASN A 141 -19.70 -26.71 -19.63
CA ASN A 141 -19.28 -27.92 -20.34
C ASN A 141 -18.98 -29.13 -19.43
N VAL A 142 -18.75 -28.90 -18.13
CA VAL A 142 -18.44 -29.96 -17.15
C VAL A 142 -19.69 -30.36 -16.34
N SER A 143 -20.78 -29.58 -16.43
CA SER A 143 -22.11 -29.90 -15.87
C SER A 143 -22.95 -30.71 -16.84
#